data_AF-A0A8B8M4F1-F1
#
_entry.id   AF-A0A8B8M4F1-F1
#
_cell.length_a   1.000
_cell.length_b   1.000
_cell.length_c   1.000
_cell.angle_alpha   90.00
_cell.angle_beta   90.00
_cell.angle_gamma   90.00
#
_symmetry.space_group_name_H-M   'P 1'
#
loop_
_entity.id
_entity.type
_entity.pdbx_description
1 polymer ?
#
loop_
_entity_poly.entity_id
_entity_poly.type
_entity_poly.pdbx_seq_one_letter_code
_entity_poly.pdbx_strand_id
1 'polypeptide(L)'
;MGGIVSTTPPSHKFPLSTVETSQYLRPSKLLLNVTVENSLGAIQVLMSPEDTVADLVKAALLIYDKDKRRPLLKDTDPKCYHLHYSPYTLQSLKPNEKLKNLGSRNFFLCSKPPTSFGFI
;
A
#
# COMPACT_ATOMS: atom_id res chain seq x y z
N MET A 1 -8.81 -63.61 21.74
CA MET A 1 -7.75 -63.17 20.82
C MET A 1 -8.38 -62.31 19.73
N GLY A 2 -8.16 -61.00 19.72
CA GLY A 2 -8.73 -60.10 18.73
C GLY A 2 -8.36 -58.65 19.02
N GLY A 3 -7.18 -58.22 18.56
CA GLY A 3 -6.70 -56.85 18.71
C GLY A 3 -7.18 -55.98 17.55
N ILE A 4 -7.69 -54.79 17.86
CA ILE A 4 -8.00 -53.77 16.85
C ILE A 4 -6.70 -53.04 16.48
N VAL A 5 -6.31 -53.12 15.20
CA VAL A 5 -5.18 -52.36 14.66
C VAL A 5 -5.66 -50.96 14.33
N SER A 6 -5.09 -49.97 15.03
CA SER A 6 -5.32 -48.55 14.75
C SER A 6 -4.24 -48.09 13.77
N THR A 7 -4.60 -47.87 12.51
CA THR A 7 -3.67 -47.36 11.50
C THR A 7 -3.89 -45.86 11.29
N THR A 8 -2.99 -45.05 11.84
CA THR A 8 -2.88 -43.61 11.55
C THR A 8 -2.29 -43.39 10.14
N PRO A 9 -2.71 -42.34 9.40
CA PRO A 9 -2.16 -42.06 8.08
C PRO A 9 -0.73 -41.51 8.19
N PRO A 10 0.16 -41.83 7.23
CA PRO A 10 1.54 -41.37 7.25
C PRO A 10 1.59 -39.86 7.02
N SER A 11 2.16 -39.15 7.99
CA SER A 11 2.57 -37.77 7.83
C SER A 11 3.78 -37.74 6.90
N HIS A 12 3.56 -37.32 5.65
CA HIS A 12 4.63 -37.01 4.71
C HIS A 12 5.42 -35.80 5.24
N LYS A 13 6.48 -36.09 6.00
CA LYS A 13 7.49 -35.11 6.37
C LYS A 13 8.29 -34.78 5.12
N PHE A 14 7.99 -33.65 4.49
CA PHE A 14 8.87 -33.07 3.51
C PHE A 14 10.22 -32.75 4.20
N PRO A 15 11.37 -33.18 3.63
CA PRO A 15 12.65 -32.91 4.23
C PRO A 15 12.91 -31.41 4.22
N LEU A 16 13.08 -30.82 5.41
CA LEU A 16 13.54 -29.45 5.57
C LEU A 16 15.03 -29.41 5.22
N SER A 17 15.37 -28.90 4.04
CA SER A 17 16.73 -28.52 3.70
C SER A 17 17.09 -27.26 4.50
N THR A 18 17.93 -27.43 5.52
CA THR A 18 18.60 -26.33 6.23
C THR A 18 19.52 -25.60 5.26
N VAL A 19 19.00 -24.54 4.65
CA VAL A 19 19.78 -23.49 4.01
C VAL A 19 19.54 -22.24 4.83
N GLU A 20 20.57 -21.77 5.54
CA GLU A 20 20.56 -20.45 6.13
C GLU A 20 20.34 -19.41 5.03
N THR A 21 19.16 -18.81 4.99
CA THR A 21 18.93 -17.56 4.26
C THR A 21 17.83 -16.80 4.99
N SER A 22 18.19 -15.72 5.68
CA SER A 22 17.29 -14.83 6.41
C SER A 22 16.40 -13.97 5.49
N GLN A 23 16.13 -14.45 4.27
CA GLN A 23 15.43 -13.74 3.19
C GLN A 23 14.12 -14.40 2.75
N TYR A 24 13.79 -15.58 3.29
CA TYR A 24 12.55 -16.26 2.92
C TYR A 24 11.34 -15.57 3.55
N LEU A 25 10.41 -15.11 2.70
CA LEU A 25 9.08 -14.56 2.99
C LEU A 25 8.98 -13.04 3.24
N ARG A 26 9.85 -12.20 2.66
CA ARG A 26 9.49 -10.78 2.51
C ARG A 26 8.47 -10.65 1.38
N PRO A 27 7.30 -10.01 1.60
CA PRO A 27 6.30 -9.85 0.56
C PRO A 27 6.90 -9.08 -0.61
N SER A 28 6.87 -9.68 -1.80
CA SER A 28 7.42 -9.07 -3.03
C SER A 28 6.64 -7.82 -3.45
N LYS A 29 5.38 -7.71 -3.00
CA LYS A 29 4.51 -6.55 -3.23
C LYS A 29 3.69 -6.23 -1.99
N LEU A 30 3.39 -4.95 -1.83
CA LEU A 30 2.56 -4.37 -0.79
C LEU A 30 1.21 -3.97 -1.40
N LEU A 31 0.12 -4.48 -0.83
CA LEU A 31 -1.22 -3.99 -1.13
C LEU A 31 -1.53 -2.80 -0.22
N LEU A 32 -1.78 -1.65 -0.82
CA LEU A 32 -2.02 -0.38 -0.13
C LEU A 32 -3.40 0.16 -0.50
N ASN A 33 -4.15 0.58 0.51
CA ASN A 33 -5.44 1.23 0.35
C ASN A 33 -5.22 2.75 0.38
N VAL A 34 -5.61 3.42 -0.70
CA VAL A 34 -5.51 4.88 -0.81
C VAL A 34 -6.91 5.44 -0.97
N THR A 35 -7.38 6.18 0.03
CA THR A 35 -8.64 6.91 -0.04
C THR A 35 -8.36 8.31 -0.57
N VAL A 36 -8.98 8.68 -1.68
CA VAL A 36 -8.86 10.04 -2.23
C VAL A 36 -9.87 10.95 -1.54
N GLU A 37 -9.46 12.19 -1.30
CA GLU A 37 -10.31 13.23 -0.73
C GLU A 37 -11.69 13.29 -1.43
N ASN A 38 -12.75 13.30 -0.60
CA ASN A 38 -14.16 13.31 -1.00
C ASN A 38 -14.61 12.13 -1.90
N SER A 39 -13.82 11.07 -2.06
CA SER A 39 -14.19 9.90 -2.87
C SER A 39 -14.98 8.85 -2.08
N LEU A 40 -15.80 8.07 -2.80
CA LEU A 40 -16.56 6.94 -2.23
C LEU A 40 -15.66 5.70 -2.09
N GLY A 41 -14.77 5.74 -1.09
CA GLY A 41 -13.95 4.61 -0.67
C GLY A 41 -12.54 4.56 -1.28
N ALA A 42 -11.72 3.66 -0.73
CA ALA A 42 -10.34 3.51 -1.15
C ALA A 42 -10.21 2.85 -2.54
N ILE A 43 -9.14 3.21 -3.24
CA ILE A 43 -8.58 2.39 -4.32
C ILE A 43 -7.49 1.49 -3.73
N GLN A 44 -7.28 0.35 -4.38
CA GLN A 44 -6.22 -0.58 -4.00
C GLN A 44 -5.05 -0.45 -4.98
N VAL A 45 -3.86 -0.27 -4.45
CA VAL A 45 -2.63 -0.11 -5.22
C VAL A 45 -1.62 -1.17 -4.79
N LEU A 46 -1.07 -1.89 -5.77
CA LEU A 46 -0.06 -2.91 -5.52
C LEU A 46 1.32 -2.35 -5.89
N MET A 47 2.19 -2.17 -4.90
CA MET A 47 3.50 -1.52 -5.05
C MET A 47 4.63 -2.43 -4.57
N SER A 48 5.87 -2.16 -4.98
CA SER A 48 7.05 -2.81 -4.42
C SER A 48 7.39 -2.18 -3.06
N PRO A 49 7.93 -2.95 -2.09
CA PRO A 49 8.35 -2.40 -0.80
C PRO A 49 9.45 -1.32 -0.92
N GLU A 50 10.22 -1.37 -1.99
CA GLU A 50 11.29 -0.42 -2.31
C GLU A 50 10.80 0.82 -3.08
N ASP A 51 9.53 0.91 -3.42
CA ASP A 51 8.97 2.12 -4.04
C ASP A 51 8.86 3.25 -3.00
N THR A 52 8.70 4.47 -3.47
CA THR A 52 8.56 5.66 -2.62
C THR A 52 7.10 6.10 -2.46
N VAL A 53 6.85 6.98 -1.50
CA VAL A 53 5.57 7.68 -1.34
C VAL A 53 5.18 8.41 -2.64
N ALA A 54 6.14 9.05 -3.32
CA ALA A 54 5.89 9.73 -4.59
C ALA A 54 5.38 8.77 -5.67
N ASP A 55 5.94 7.57 -5.74
CA ASP A 55 5.52 6.54 -6.70
C ASP A 55 4.10 6.05 -6.39
N LEU A 56 3.76 5.89 -5.12
CA LEU A 56 2.41 5.52 -4.69
C LEU A 56 1.39 6.59 -5.07
N VAL A 57 1.69 7.87 -4.85
CA VAL A 57 0.80 8.98 -5.27
C VAL A 57 0.56 8.93 -6.78
N LYS A 58 1.63 8.78 -7.56
CA LYS A 58 1.54 8.69 -9.02
C LYS A 58 0.68 7.50 -9.46
N ALA A 59 0.91 6.31 -8.90
CA ALA A 59 0.15 5.11 -9.22
C ALA A 59 -1.33 5.25 -8.81
N ALA A 60 -1.60 5.83 -7.64
CA ALA A 60 -2.95 6.09 -7.16
C ALA A 60 -3.74 7.02 -8.10
N LEU A 61 -3.13 8.12 -8.55
CA LEU A 61 -3.78 9.05 -9.49
C LEU A 61 -4.09 8.39 -10.83
N LEU A 62 -3.16 7.59 -11.36
CA LEU A 62 -3.38 6.84 -12.60
C LEU A 62 -4.53 5.84 -12.47
N ILE A 63 -4.59 5.07 -11.39
CA ILE A 63 -5.69 4.11 -11.14
C ILE A 63 -7.01 4.85 -10.98
N TYR A 64 -7.02 5.94 -10.20
CA TYR A 64 -8.23 6.71 -9.93
C TYR A 64 -8.82 7.34 -11.21
N ASP A 65 -7.98 7.90 -12.09
CA ASP A 65 -8.44 8.42 -13.39
C ASP A 65 -8.92 7.31 -14.33
N LYS A 66 -8.21 6.17 -14.37
CA LYS A 66 -8.59 5.01 -15.19
C LYS A 66 -9.93 4.42 -14.79
N ASP A 67 -10.19 4.32 -13.50
CA ASP A 67 -11.46 3.84 -12.95
C ASP A 67 -12.59 4.87 -13.09
N LYS A 68 -12.28 6.06 -13.63
CA LYS A 68 -13.20 7.19 -13.79
C LYS A 68 -14.00 7.46 -12.52
N ARG A 69 -13.30 7.46 -11.38
CA ARG A 69 -13.89 7.71 -10.06
C ARG A 69 -14.41 9.13 -9.90
N ARG A 70 -15.14 9.35 -8.81
CA ARG A 70 -15.75 10.64 -8.45
C ARG A 70 -15.38 11.00 -7.00
N PRO A 71 -15.06 12.29 -6.73
CA PRO A 71 -15.04 13.42 -7.67
C PRO A 71 -13.90 13.33 -8.70
N LEU A 72 -14.01 14.04 -9.82
CA LEU A 72 -12.94 14.12 -10.81
C LEU A 72 -11.70 14.80 -10.21
N LEU A 73 -10.52 14.31 -10.56
CA LEU A 73 -9.27 14.94 -10.14
C LEU A 73 -9.17 16.33 -10.76
N LYS A 74 -8.84 17.34 -9.95
CA LYS A 74 -8.62 18.71 -10.43
C LYS A 74 -7.32 18.81 -11.23
N ASP A 75 -6.31 18.04 -10.84
CA ASP A 75 -5.00 17.97 -11.48
C ASP A 75 -4.55 16.51 -11.54
N THR A 76 -3.70 16.15 -12.50
CA THR A 76 -3.10 14.82 -12.60
C THR A 76 -1.63 14.81 -12.17
N ASP A 77 -1.01 15.98 -11.95
CA ASP A 77 0.36 16.06 -11.45
C ASP A 77 0.44 15.53 -10.00
N PRO A 78 1.25 14.48 -9.73
CA PRO A 78 1.52 14.00 -8.37
C PRO A 78 2.00 15.09 -7.41
N LYS A 79 2.65 16.14 -7.92
CA LYS A 79 3.11 17.26 -7.11
C LYS A 79 1.99 18.11 -6.56
N CYS A 80 0.76 18.00 -7.06
CA CYS A 80 -0.40 18.72 -6.54
C CYS A 80 -1.08 17.99 -5.37
N TYR A 81 -0.54 16.85 -4.93
CA TYR A 81 -1.13 16.02 -3.91
C TYR A 81 -0.19 15.74 -2.73
N HIS A 82 -0.78 15.50 -1.57
CA HIS A 82 -0.11 15.02 -0.37
C HIS A 82 -0.72 13.69 0.08
N LEU A 83 0.16 12.78 0.53
CA LEU A 83 -0.25 11.54 1.17
C LEU A 83 -0.18 11.70 2.69
N HIS A 84 -1.23 11.27 3.37
CA HIS A 84 -1.39 11.35 4.81
C HIS A 84 -1.74 9.96 5.37
N TYR A 85 -1.49 9.75 6.66
CA TYR A 85 -1.94 8.52 7.34
C TYR A 85 -3.46 8.49 7.53
N SER A 86 -4.10 9.66 7.64
CA SER A 86 -5.52 9.83 7.95
C SER A 86 -6.03 11.18 7.44
N PRO A 87 -7.35 11.35 7.19
CA PRO A 87 -7.92 12.66 6.87
C PRO A 87 -7.72 13.70 7.99
N TYR A 88 -7.43 13.29 9.22
CA TYR A 88 -7.24 14.19 10.36
C TYR A 88 -5.76 14.55 10.62
N THR A 89 -4.81 13.96 9.90
CA THR A 89 -3.39 14.22 10.11
C THR A 89 -2.94 15.47 9.37
N LEU A 90 -2.40 16.45 10.10
CA LEU A 90 -1.86 17.69 9.54
C LEU A 90 -0.55 17.48 8.76
N GLN A 91 0.26 16.51 9.17
CA GLN A 91 1.56 16.24 8.56
C GLN A 91 1.42 15.30 7.36
N SER A 92 1.98 15.69 6.22
CA SER A 92 2.11 14.83 5.05
C SER A 92 3.35 13.93 5.14
N LEU A 93 3.27 12.77 4.47
CA LEU A 93 4.37 11.83 4.33
C LEU A 93 5.44 12.40 3.39
N LYS A 94 6.70 12.07 3.67
CA LYS A 94 7.83 12.56 2.85
C LYS A 94 7.83 11.84 1.50
N PRO A 95 7.90 12.55 0.35
CA PRO A 95 7.85 11.92 -0.97
C PRO A 95 8.91 10.82 -1.20
N ASN A 96 10.11 10.99 -0.61
CA ASN A 96 11.24 10.07 -0.79
C ASN A 96 11.25 8.90 0.20
N GLU A 97 10.28 8.84 1.11
CA GLU A 97 10.20 7.75 2.08
C GLU A 97 9.77 6.45 1.40
N LYS A 98 10.42 5.35 1.78
CA LYS A 98 10.15 4.03 1.20
C LYS A 98 8.90 3.41 1.80
N LEU A 99 8.10 2.74 0.98
CA LEU A 99 6.81 2.16 1.40
C LEU A 99 6.96 1.07 2.48
N LYS A 100 8.10 0.36 2.50
CA LYS A 100 8.40 -0.61 3.56
C LYS A 100 8.61 0.00 4.94
N ASN A 101 8.99 1.28 4.99
CA ASN A 101 9.23 2.00 6.26
C ASN A 101 7.94 2.57 6.84
N LEU A 102 6.86 2.64 6.03
CA LEU A 102 5.56 3.11 6.49
C LEU A 102 4.90 2.04 7.36
N GLY A 103 4.42 2.44 8.53
CA GLY A 103 3.74 1.54 9.48
C GLY A 103 2.28 1.22 9.13
N SER A 104 1.74 1.81 8.07
CA SER A 104 0.34 1.67 7.67
C SER A 104 0.21 1.03 6.28
N ARG A 105 -0.96 0.44 6.04
CA ARG A 105 -1.43 0.01 4.70
C ARG A 105 -2.60 0.85 4.20
N ASN A 106 -3.09 1.78 5.01
CA ASN A 106 -4.17 2.70 4.66
C ASN A 106 -3.62 4.12 4.66
N PHE A 107 -3.90 4.84 3.58
CA PHE A 107 -3.45 6.21 3.38
C PHE A 107 -4.58 7.05 2.82
N PHE A 108 -4.44 8.35 3.01
CA PHE A 108 -5.38 9.35 2.53
C PHE A 108 -4.66 10.32 1.60
N LEU A 109 -5.21 10.54 0.41
CA LEU A 109 -4.64 11.41 -0.61
C LEU A 109 -5.43 12.72 -0.66
N CYS A 110 -4.79 13.81 -0.25
CA CYS A 110 -5.35 15.16 -0.24
C CYS A 110 -4.78 16.00 -1.37
N SER A 111 -5.60 16.91 -1.89
CA SER A 111 -5.09 18.00 -2.72
C SER A 111 -4.24 18.96 -1.88
N LYS A 112 -3.14 19.46 -2.44
CA LYS A 112 -2.38 20.54 -1.81
C LYS A 112 -3.19 21.82 -1.89
N PRO A 113 -3.14 22.68 -0.85
CA PRO A 113 -3.64 24.03 -1.00
C PRO A 113 -2.87 24.69 -2.15
N PRO A 114 -3.54 25.50 -2.99
CA PRO A 114 -2.83 26.33 -3.95
C PRO A 114 -1.80 27.11 -3.14
N THR A 115 -0.54 27.02 -3.55
CA THR A 115 0.51 27.85 -2.96
C THR A 115 0.07 29.28 -3.22
N SER A 116 -0.48 29.94 -2.20
CA SER A 116 -0.73 31.37 -2.25
C SER A 116 0.64 32.02 -2.39
N PHE A 117 1.06 32.25 -3.64
CA PHE A 117 2.00 33.31 -3.92
C PHE A 117 1.37 34.56 -3.30
N GLY A 118 2.05 35.10 -2.28
CA GLY A 118 1.52 36.11 -1.38
C GLY A 118 0.77 37.20 -2.12
N PHE A 119 -0.41 37.54 -1.61
CA PHE A 119 -0.98 38.83 -1.92
C PHE A 119 -0.08 39.90 -1.28
N ILE A 120 0.41 40.76 -2.17
CA ILE A 120 1.07 42.05 -2.01
C ILE A 120 0.45 42.88 -0.88
#